data_AF-A0A947BJS1-F1
#
_entry.id   AF-A0A947BJS1-F1
#
_cell.length_a   1.000
_cell.length_b   1.000
_cell.length_c   1.000
_cell.angle_alpha   90.00
_cell.angle_beta   90.00
_cell.angle_gamma   90.00
#
_symmetry.space_group_name_H-M   'P 1'
#
loop_
_entity.id
_entity.type
_entity.pdbx_description
1 polymer ?
#
loop_
_entity_poly.entity_id
_entity_poly.type
_entity_poly.pdbx_seq_one_letter_code
_entity_poly.pdbx_strand_id
1 'polypeptide(L)' 'MSERIDEALRWGADRISACSETARLDAELLLAHCLGKPRSYLYGRPEQKLSQSCWQNYQQQVQKRL' A
#
# COMPACT_ATOMS: atom_id res chain seq x y z
N MET A 1 -6.14 8.93 -12.31
CA MET A 1 -5.37 7.67 -12.53
C MET A 1 -5.52 6.84 -11.27
N SER A 2 -5.89 5.57 -11.40
CA SER A 2 -6.12 4.66 -10.28
C SER A 2 -5.07 3.56 -10.34
N GLU A 3 -4.22 3.45 -9.32
CA GLU A 3 -3.17 2.43 -9.22
C GLU A 3 -3.74 1.07 -8.81
N ARG A 4 -3.09 -0.01 -9.25
CA ARG A 4 -3.44 -1.37 -8.82
C ARG A 4 -2.88 -1.66 -7.45
N ILE A 5 -3.47 -2.63 -6.75
CA ILE A 5 -2.99 -3.09 -5.45
C ILE A 5 -1.53 -3.56 -5.56
N ASP A 6 -1.16 -4.33 -6.59
CA ASP A 6 0.21 -4.81 -6.76
C ASP A 6 1.21 -3.66 -6.96
N GLU A 7 0.87 -2.69 -7.81
CA GLU A 7 1.72 -1.52 -8.07
C GLU A 7 1.89 -0.67 -6.82
N ALA A 8 0.80 -0.40 -6.09
CA ALA A 8 0.82 0.37 -4.86
C ALA A 8 1.68 -0.30 -3.77
N LEU A 9 1.57 -1.62 -3.62
CA LEU A 9 2.42 -2.38 -2.70
C LEU A 9 3.90 -2.29 -3.08
N ARG A 10 4.21 -2.39 -4.36
CA ARG A 10 5.58 -2.31 -4.86
C ARG A 10 6.16 -0.91 -4.64
N TRP A 11 5.39 0.13 -4.92
CA TRP A 11 5.75 1.53 -4.70
C TRP A 11 5.99 1.82 -3.20
N GLY A 12 5.08 1.40 -2.33
CA GLY A 12 5.22 1.64 -0.89
C GLY A 12 6.36 0.85 -0.28
N ALA A 13 6.56 -0.41 -0.70
CA ALA A 13 7.67 -1.23 -0.23
C ALA A 13 9.03 -0.63 -0.62
N ASP A 14 9.18 -0.14 -1.85
CA ASP A 14 10.42 0.53 -2.30
C ASP A 14 10.73 1.77 -1.43
N ARG A 15 9.72 2.61 -1.20
CA ARG A 15 9.85 3.82 -0.37
C ARG A 15 10.22 3.53 1.08
N ILE A 16 9.55 2.57 1.70
CA ILE A 16 9.76 2.22 3.11
C ILE A 16 11.04 1.37 3.25
N SER A 17 11.50 0.68 2.21
CA SER A 17 12.71 -0.18 2.27
C SER A 17 13.98 0.59 2.61
N ALA A 18 13.99 1.91 2.39
CA ALA A 18 15.09 2.77 2.81
C ALA A 18 15.14 3.00 4.33
N CYS A 19 14.01 2.85 5.03
CA CYS A 19 13.86 3.22 6.44
C CYS A 19 13.43 2.06 7.36
N SER A 20 13.01 0.91 6.81
CA SER A 20 12.60 -0.26 7.60
C SER A 20 12.89 -1.59 6.90
N GLU A 21 13.37 -2.55 7.68
CA GLU A 21 13.64 -3.92 7.24
C GLU A 21 12.35 -4.70 6.89
N THR A 22 11.19 -4.25 7.43
CA THR A 22 9.86 -4.83 7.20
C THR A 22 9.01 -4.07 6.18
N ALA A 23 9.63 -3.31 5.29
CA ALA A 23 8.95 -2.40 4.35
C ALA A 23 7.78 -3.01 3.55
N ARG A 24 7.92 -4.28 3.12
CA ARG A 24 6.83 -5.01 2.44
C ARG A 24 5.60 -5.19 3.33
N LEU A 25 5.82 -5.67 4.55
CA LEU A 25 4.77 -5.92 5.52
C LEU A 25 4.06 -4.62 5.90
N ASP A 26 4.83 -3.55 6.05
CA ASP A 26 4.33 -2.21 6.33
C ASP A 26 3.51 -1.64 5.18
N ALA A 27 3.98 -1.78 3.94
CA ALA A 27 3.23 -1.41 2.75
C ALA A 27 1.88 -2.15 2.67
N GLU A 28 1.87 -3.46 2.96
CA GLU A 28 0.65 -4.26 3.02
C GLU A 28 -0.31 -3.79 4.12
N LEU A 29 0.21 -3.52 5.32
CA LEU A 29 -0.58 -3.04 6.45
C LEU A 29 -1.23 -1.68 6.17
N LEU A 30 -0.46 -0.74 5.61
CA LEU A 30 -0.95 0.58 5.25
C LEU A 30 -2.03 0.51 4.18
N LEU A 31 -1.86 -0.36 3.17
CA LEU A 31 -2.82 -0.52 2.09
C LEU A 31 -4.10 -1.21 2.58
N ALA A 32 -3.96 -2.26 3.40
CA ALA A 32 -5.06 -2.94 4.08
C ALA A 32 -5.87 -1.98 4.95
N HIS A 33 -5.20 -1.10 5.70
CA HIS A 33 -5.82 -0.06 6.51
C HIS A 33 -6.59 0.95 5.65
N CYS A 34 -5.98 1.41 4.55
CA CYS A 34 -6.61 2.33 3.61
C CYS A 34 -7.87 1.77 2.94
N LEU A 35 -7.89 0.46 2.67
CA LEU A 35 -9.04 -0.25 2.11
C LEU A 35 -10.07 -0.69 3.17
N GLY A 36 -9.70 -0.66 4.45
CA GLY A 36 -10.50 -1.26 5.53
C GLY A 36 -10.70 -2.76 5.33
N LYS A 37 -9.73 -3.45 4.70
CA LYS A 37 -9.79 -4.89 4.37
C LYS A 37 -8.58 -5.62 4.96
N PRO A 38 -8.71 -6.91 5.30
CA PRO A 38 -7.57 -7.68 5.76
C PRO A 38 -6.53 -7.87 4.65
N ARG A 39 -5.25 -8.01 5.02
CA ARG A 39 -4.14 -8.29 4.10
C ARG A 39 -4.38 -9.46 3.13
N SER A 40 -5.11 -10.50 3.55
CA SER A 40 -5.50 -11.63 2.69
C SER A 40 -6.30 -11.19 1.46
N TYR A 41 -7.03 -10.08 1.55
CA TYR A 41 -7.76 -9.50 0.43
C TYR A 41 -6.84 -8.94 -0.67
N LEU A 42 -5.67 -8.41 -0.29
CA LEU A 42 -4.68 -7.89 -1.23
C LEU A 42 -4.12 -9.02 -2.11
N TYR A 43 -3.86 -10.19 -1.52
CA TYR A 43 -3.39 -11.38 -2.23
C TYR A 43 -4.43 -12.00 -3.16
N GLY A 44 -5.72 -11.91 -2.81
CA GLY A 44 -6.80 -12.44 -3.65
C GLY A 44 -7.18 -11.55 -4.83
N ARG A 45 -6.76 -10.28 -4.84
CA ARG A 45 -7.17 -9.26 -5.82
C ARG A 45 -6.03 -8.28 -6.19
N PRO A 46 -4.82 -8.73 -6.57
CA PRO A 46 -3.70 -7.83 -6.84
C PRO A 46 -3.95 -6.84 -7.99
N GLU A 47 -4.76 -7.26 -8.97
CA GLU A 47 -5.15 -6.47 -10.14
C GLU A 47 -6.27 -5.44 -9.86
N GLN A 48 -6.83 -5.43 -8.66
CA GLN A 48 -7.87 -4.47 -8.30
C GLN A 48 -7.29 -3.05 -8.24
N LYS A 49 -8.01 -2.11 -8.86
CA LYS A 49 -7.66 -0.68 -8.82
C LYS A 49 -8.12 -0.06 -7.50
N LEU A 50 -7.24 0.74 -6.93
CA LEU A 50 -7.48 1.56 -5.74
C LEU A 50 -8.25 2.83 -6.14
N SER A 51 -9.19 3.24 -5.30
CA SER A 51 -9.83 4.54 -5.44
C SER A 51 -8.81 5.66 -5.19
N GLN A 52 -8.97 6.79 -5.87
CA GLN A 52 -8.06 7.94 -5.79
C GLN A 52 -7.86 8.43 -4.33
N SER A 53 -8.93 8.45 -3.53
CA SER A 53 -8.87 8.82 -2.10
C SER A 53 -8.05 7.84 -1.26
N CYS A 54 -8.17 6.54 -1.57
CA CYS A 54 -7.43 5.48 -0.90
C CYS A 54 -5.94 5.59 -1.23
N TRP A 55 -5.62 5.84 -2.50
CA TRP A 55 -4.26 6.09 -2.96
C TRP A 55 -3.62 7.32 -2.30
N GLN A 56 -4.31 8.46 -2.26
CA GLN A 56 -3.80 9.67 -1.59
C GLN A 56 -3.51 9.42 -0.10
N ASN A 57 -4.44 8.76 0.60
CA ASN A 57 -4.28 8.47 2.01
C ASN A 57 -3.12 7.48 2.26
N TYR A 58 -2.92 6.53 1.35
CA TYR A 58 -1.77 5.63 1.36
C TYR A 58 -0.44 6.38 1.17
N GLN A 59 -0.35 7.26 0.18
CA GLN A 59 0.84 8.09 -0.04
C GLN A 59 1.20 8.94 1.18
N GLN A 60 0.19 9.53 1.83
CA GLN A 60 0.36 10.30 3.07
C GLN A 60 0.93 9.44 4.21
N GLN A 61 0.44 8.21 4.36
CA GLN A 61 0.92 7.27 5.38
C GLN A 61 2.36 6.82 5.10
N VAL A 62 2.68 6.54 3.84
CA VAL A 62 4.05 6.17 3.41
C VAL A 62 5.01 7.33 3.65
N GLN A 63 4.62 8.58 3.36
CA GLN A 63 5.43 9.76 3.67
C GLN A 63 5.65 9.98 5.16
N LYS A 64 4.71 9.59 6.03
CA LYS A 64 4.90 9.67 7.50
C LYS A 64 5.89 8.63 8.04
N ARG A 65 6.15 7.57 7.26
CA ARG A 65 7.04 6.44 7.62
C ARG A 65 8.46 6.58 7.05
N LEU A 66 8.64 7.43 6.04
CA LEU A 66 9.93 7.90 5.52
C LEU A 66 10.51 8.98 6.42
#